data_AF-A0A0D0S680-F1
#
_entry.id   AF-A0A0D0S680-F1
#
_cell.length_a   1.000
_cell.length_b   1.000
_cell.length_c   1.000
_cell.angle_alpha   90.00
_cell.angle_beta   90.00
_cell.angle_gamma   90.00
#
_symmetry.space_group_name_H-M   'P 1'
#
loop_
_entity.id
_entity.type
_entity.pdbx_description
1 polymer ?
#
loop_
_entity_poly.entity_id
_entity_poly.type
_entity_poly.pdbx_seq_one_letter_code
_entity_poly.pdbx_strand_id
1 'polypeptide(L)'
;MQNIDAIIFDLDGTLWDSTETICKVYNGVLERNYPQYYHKLSLEEVQGHMGKTMLDIAKAIMPQASDEMCMDYMDKCGEEECAYLSVHNGNVFEGVIETLTELSKEYKLYIVSNCQAGYIESFFRCKQLQRFIC
;
A
#
# COMPACT_ATOMS: atom_id res chain seq x y z
N MET A 1 19.16 2.04 29.18
CA MET A 1 18.31 2.02 27.97
C MET A 1 19.21 2.15 26.77
N GLN A 2 18.95 1.43 25.68
CA GLN A 2 19.67 1.64 24.42
C GLN A 2 19.41 3.07 23.93
N ASN A 3 20.45 3.72 23.39
CA ASN A 3 20.30 4.99 22.72
C ASN A 3 19.69 4.72 21.34
N ILE A 4 18.44 5.15 21.12
CA ILE A 4 17.74 4.99 19.84
C ILE A 4 17.80 6.33 19.12
N ASP A 5 18.39 6.35 17.93
CA ASP A 5 18.53 7.58 17.14
C ASP A 5 17.38 7.77 16.12
N ALA A 6 16.71 6.68 15.74
CA ALA A 6 15.68 6.69 14.70
C ALA A 6 14.64 5.58 14.88
N ILE A 7 13.45 5.82 14.34
CA ILE A 7 12.33 4.88 14.26
C ILE A 7 11.94 4.72 12.80
N ILE A 8 11.76 3.47 12.37
CA ILE A 8 11.33 3.13 11.02
C ILE A 8 9.92 2.53 11.10
N PHE A 9 9.01 3.06 10.30
CA PHE A 9 7.64 2.56 10.17
C PHE A 9 7.48 1.81 8.85
N ASP A 10 6.70 0.73 8.90
CA ASP A 10 5.99 0.25 7.71
C ASP A 10 4.80 1.17 7.41
N LEU A 11 4.14 0.99 6.27
CA LEU A 11 3.05 1.83 5.79
C LEU A 11 1.69 1.14 5.91
N ASP A 12 1.43 0.12 5.09
CA ASP A 12 0.14 -0.57 5.04
C ASP A 12 -0.08 -1.41 6.31
N GLY A 13 -1.24 -1.26 6.95
CA GLY A 13 -1.53 -1.92 8.23
C GLY A 13 -0.76 -1.36 9.43
N THR A 14 0.05 -0.30 9.23
CA THR A 14 0.79 0.38 10.31
C THR A 14 0.39 1.86 10.42
N LEU A 15 0.58 2.65 9.36
CA LEU A 15 0.24 4.08 9.34
C LEU A 15 -1.11 4.35 8.70
N TRP A 16 -1.57 3.49 7.79
CA TRP A 16 -2.90 3.60 7.20
C TRP A 16 -3.48 2.25 6.76
N ASP A 17 -4.79 2.23 6.55
CA ASP A 17 -5.53 1.12 5.95
C ASP A 17 -5.89 1.46 4.50
N SER A 18 -5.22 0.79 3.56
CA SER A 18 -5.42 0.89 2.12
C SER A 18 -6.25 -0.27 1.55
N THR A 19 -6.63 -1.25 2.38
CA THR A 19 -7.19 -2.54 1.95
C THR A 19 -8.40 -2.39 1.03
N GLU A 20 -9.36 -1.55 1.40
CA GLU A 20 -10.58 -1.36 0.60
C GLU A 20 -10.27 -0.79 -0.78
N THR A 21 -9.30 0.12 -0.83
CA THR A 21 -8.86 0.72 -2.10
C THR A 21 -8.15 -0.31 -2.96
N ILE A 22 -7.20 -1.06 -2.39
CA ILE A 22 -6.48 -2.14 -3.07
C ILE A 22 -7.47 -3.14 -3.65
N CYS A 23 -8.42 -3.62 -2.84
CA CYS A 23 -9.41 -4.60 -3.27
C CYS A 23 -10.27 -4.09 -4.43
N LYS A 24 -10.69 -2.82 -4.37
CA LYS A 24 -11.45 -2.19 -5.46
C LYS A 24 -10.64 -2.09 -6.75
N VAL A 25 -9.39 -1.64 -6.65
CA VAL A 25 -8.49 -1.49 -7.81
C VAL A 25 -8.19 -2.86 -8.41
N TYR A 26 -7.80 -3.84 -7.60
CA TYR A 26 -7.46 -5.19 -8.05
C TYR A 26 -8.62 -5.84 -8.79
N ASN A 27 -9.83 -5.80 -8.24
CA ASN A 27 -11.03 -6.30 -8.90
C ASN A 27 -11.29 -5.57 -10.22
N GLY A 28 -11.21 -4.24 -10.22
CA GLY A 28 -11.48 -3.44 -11.41
C GLY A 28 -10.48 -3.70 -12.54
N VAL A 29 -9.19 -3.74 -12.24
CA VAL A 29 -8.15 -4.04 -13.22
C VAL A 29 -8.30 -5.47 -13.73
N LEU A 30 -8.58 -6.43 -12.85
CA LEU A 30 -8.75 -7.84 -13.19
C LEU A 30 -9.94 -8.04 -14.12
N GLU A 31 -11.10 -7.46 -13.79
CA GLU A 31 -12.33 -7.55 -14.58
C GLU A 31 -12.17 -6.95 -15.99
N ARG A 32 -11.50 -5.79 -16.09
CA ARG A 32 -11.38 -5.04 -17.36
C ARG A 32 -10.31 -5.59 -18.28
N ASN A 33 -9.16 -6.00 -17.74
CA ASN A 33 -7.97 -6.31 -18.54
C ASN A 33 -7.67 -7.80 -18.63
N TYR A 34 -8.15 -8.60 -17.67
CA TYR A 34 -7.87 -10.04 -17.61
C TYR A 34 -9.14 -10.85 -17.28
N PRO A 35 -10.24 -10.67 -18.04
CA PRO A 35 -11.53 -11.31 -17.74
C PRO A 35 -11.46 -12.84 -17.68
N GLN A 36 -10.49 -13.47 -18.33
CA GLN A 36 -10.25 -14.91 -18.28
C GLN A 36 -9.75 -15.43 -16.93
N TYR A 37 -9.20 -14.56 -16.08
CA TYR A 37 -8.75 -14.89 -14.72
C TYR A 37 -9.65 -14.25 -13.65
N TYR A 38 -10.69 -13.51 -14.07
CA TYR A 38 -11.52 -12.76 -13.15
C TYR A 38 -12.32 -13.67 -12.23
N HIS A 39 -12.10 -13.44 -10.95
CA HIS A 39 -12.94 -13.86 -9.84
C HIS A 39 -12.98 -12.66 -8.90
N LYS A 40 -14.16 -12.41 -8.31
CA LYS A 40 -14.31 -11.24 -7.44
C LYS A 40 -13.56 -11.49 -6.13
N LEU A 41 -12.44 -10.79 -5.96
CA LEU A 41 -11.64 -10.78 -4.74
C LEU A 41 -12.44 -10.15 -3.60
N SER A 42 -12.42 -10.82 -2.45
CA SER A 42 -12.91 -10.30 -1.18
C SER A 42 -11.86 -9.44 -0.47
N LEU A 43 -12.30 -8.65 0.51
CA LEU A 43 -11.38 -7.89 1.36
C LEU A 43 -10.47 -8.83 2.16
N GLU A 44 -11.00 -9.95 2.65
CA GLU A 44 -10.24 -10.92 3.44
C GLU A 44 -9.10 -11.56 2.62
N GLU A 45 -9.37 -11.92 1.36
CA GLU A 45 -8.34 -12.45 0.45
C GLU A 45 -7.22 -11.43 0.21
N VAL A 46 -7.60 -10.17 -0.05
CA VAL A 46 -6.65 -9.08 -0.27
C VAL A 46 -5.84 -8.78 1.00
N GLN A 47 -6.46 -8.79 2.18
CA GLN A 47 -5.74 -8.65 3.46
C GLN A 47 -4.74 -9.79 3.67
N GLY A 48 -5.11 -11.02 3.34
CA GLY A 48 -4.22 -12.19 3.39
C GLY A 48 -3.06 -12.14 2.38
N HIS A 49 -3.01 -11.12 1.54
CA HIS A 49 -1.93 -10.88 0.58
C HIS A 49 -1.01 -9.74 0.99
N MET A 50 -1.38 -8.92 2.00
CA MET A 50 -0.54 -7.81 2.47
C MET A 50 0.81 -8.31 2.99
N GLY A 51 1.86 -7.53 2.69
CA GLY A 51 3.25 -7.86 3.04
C GLY A 51 3.95 -8.86 2.12
N LYS A 52 3.25 -9.49 1.16
CA LYS A 52 3.87 -10.33 0.12
C LYS A 52 4.49 -9.49 -0.99
N THR A 53 5.31 -10.11 -1.83
CA THR A 53 5.83 -9.46 -3.03
C THR A 53 4.74 -9.30 -4.08
N MET A 54 4.84 -8.30 -4.95
CA MET A 54 3.84 -8.06 -6.00
C MET A 54 3.61 -9.29 -6.90
N LEU A 55 4.69 -10.00 -7.26
CA LEU A 55 4.60 -11.22 -8.05
C LEU A 55 3.86 -12.34 -7.30
N ASP A 56 4.14 -12.54 -6.02
CA ASP A 56 3.47 -13.57 -5.21
C ASP A 56 1.97 -13.28 -5.07
N ILE A 57 1.59 -12.00 -4.91
CA ILE A 57 0.19 -11.57 -4.86
C ILE A 57 -0.49 -11.89 -6.20
N ALA A 58 0.11 -11.47 -7.32
CA ALA A 58 -0.44 -11.73 -8.64
C ALA A 58 -0.53 -13.22 -8.98
N LYS A 59 0.40 -14.04 -8.50
CA LYS A 59 0.37 -15.51 -8.67
C LYS A 59 -0.68 -16.18 -7.80
N ALA A 60 -0.99 -15.63 -6.62
CA ALA A 60 -2.10 -16.10 -5.81
C ALA A 60 -3.45 -15.81 -6.51
N ILE A 61 -3.58 -14.63 -7.12
CA ILE A 61 -4.80 -14.18 -7.82
C ILE A 61 -4.94 -14.88 -9.19
N MET A 62 -3.86 -14.98 -9.97
CA MET A 62 -3.88 -15.58 -11.32
C MET A 62 -2.86 -16.72 -11.44
N PRO A 63 -3.08 -17.88 -10.80
CA PRO A 63 -2.07 -18.96 -10.76
C PRO A 63 -1.65 -19.50 -12.12
N GLN A 64 -2.52 -19.38 -13.12
CA GLN A 64 -2.30 -19.86 -14.49
C GLN A 64 -1.64 -18.82 -15.42
N ALA A 65 -1.50 -17.56 -14.96
CA ALA A 65 -0.86 -16.52 -15.75
C ALA A 65 0.67 -16.66 -15.74
N SER A 66 1.32 -16.17 -16.80
CA SER A 66 2.77 -16.04 -16.86
C SER A 66 3.25 -14.94 -15.91
N ASP A 67 4.52 -14.99 -15.51
CA ASP A 67 5.10 -13.98 -14.62
C ASP A 67 5.02 -12.58 -15.24
N GLU A 68 5.19 -12.49 -16.57
CA GLU A 68 5.04 -11.24 -17.33
C GLU A 68 3.60 -10.69 -17.23
N MET A 69 2.57 -11.52 -17.41
CA MET A 69 1.18 -11.09 -17.24
C MET A 69 0.87 -10.73 -15.78
N CYS A 70 1.43 -11.45 -14.82
CA CYS A 70 1.29 -11.14 -13.40
C CYS A 70 1.89 -9.77 -13.08
N MET A 71 3.09 -9.46 -13.56
CA MET A 71 3.71 -8.15 -13.34
C MET A 71 2.96 -7.03 -14.06
N ASP A 72 2.52 -7.26 -15.30
CA ASP A 72 1.71 -6.30 -16.06
C ASP A 72 0.38 -5.95 -15.33
N TYR A 73 -0.23 -6.93 -14.67
CA TYR A 73 -1.40 -6.72 -13.81
C TYR A 73 -1.07 -5.86 -12.59
N MET A 74 0.03 -6.16 -11.89
CA MET A 74 0.43 -5.41 -10.69
C MET A 74 0.86 -3.98 -11.01
N ASP A 75 1.51 -3.75 -12.16
CA ASP A 75 1.89 -2.41 -12.60
C ASP A 75 0.63 -1.56 -12.86
N LYS A 76 -0.37 -2.10 -13.57
CA LYS A 76 -1.66 -1.43 -13.79
C LYS A 76 -2.39 -1.14 -12.48
N CYS A 77 -2.41 -2.12 -11.56
CA CYS A 77 -2.96 -1.91 -10.23
C CYS A 77 -2.22 -0.79 -9.49
N GLY A 78 -0.89 -0.78 -9.52
CA GLY A 78 -0.07 0.22 -8.84
C GLY A 78 -0.32 1.63 -9.35
N GLU A 79 -0.43 1.81 -10.67
CA GLU A 79 -0.77 3.09 -11.29
C GLU A 79 -2.15 3.60 -10.86
N GLU A 80 -3.18 2.74 -10.97
CA GLU A 80 -4.56 3.09 -10.59
C GLU A 80 -4.68 3.37 -9.10
N GLU A 81 -4.01 2.59 -8.26
CA GLU A 81 -4.02 2.73 -6.81
C GLU A 81 -3.35 4.04 -6.38
N CYS A 82 -2.16 4.33 -6.91
CA CYS A 82 -1.46 5.58 -6.65
C CYS A 82 -2.30 6.79 -7.06
N ALA A 83 -2.96 6.73 -8.23
CA ALA A 83 -3.85 7.78 -8.69
C ALA A 83 -5.06 7.94 -7.75
N TYR A 84 -5.69 6.83 -7.36
CA TYR A 84 -6.87 6.85 -6.49
C TYR A 84 -6.56 7.42 -5.09
N LEU A 85 -5.51 6.91 -4.44
CA LEU A 85 -5.12 7.31 -3.08
C LEU A 85 -4.63 8.75 -3.00
N SER A 86 -4.04 9.27 -4.09
CA SER A 86 -3.63 10.67 -4.15
C SER A 86 -4.82 11.65 -4.05
N VAL A 87 -6.03 11.21 -4.39
CA VAL A 87 -7.25 12.03 -4.41
C VAL A 87 -8.17 11.72 -3.24
N HIS A 88 -8.33 10.44 -2.90
CA HIS A 88 -9.35 9.98 -1.94
C HIS A 88 -8.83 9.87 -0.51
N ASN A 89 -7.56 10.22 -0.27
CA ASN A 89 -6.94 10.27 1.05
C ASN A 89 -7.13 8.96 1.84
N GLY A 90 -6.29 7.95 1.59
CA GLY A 90 -6.31 6.65 2.28
C GLY A 90 -6.51 6.76 3.81
N ASN A 91 -7.09 5.72 4.43
CA ASN A 91 -7.56 5.78 5.81
C ASN A 91 -6.39 5.72 6.81
N VAL A 92 -5.78 6.87 7.11
CA VAL A 92 -4.77 6.98 8.18
C VAL A 92 -5.40 6.55 9.51
N PHE A 93 -4.72 5.65 10.24
CA PHE A 93 -5.24 5.13 11.50
C PHE A 93 -5.37 6.24 12.56
N GLU A 94 -6.33 6.06 13.46
CA GLU A 94 -6.52 6.96 14.61
C GLU A 94 -5.24 7.01 15.46
N GLY A 95 -4.84 8.21 15.87
CA GLY A 95 -3.65 8.41 16.71
C GLY A 95 -2.32 8.48 15.94
N VAL A 96 -2.28 8.20 14.63
CA VAL A 96 -1.02 8.23 13.85
C VAL A 96 -0.43 9.64 13.81
N ILE A 97 -1.26 10.66 13.59
CA ILE A 97 -0.77 12.05 13.53
C ILE A 97 -0.19 12.47 14.88
N GLU A 98 -0.89 12.17 15.97
CA GLU A 98 -0.48 12.47 17.34
C GLU A 98 0.83 11.72 17.69
N THR A 99 0.91 10.45 17.31
CA THR A 99 2.08 9.60 17.57
C THR A 99 3.31 10.09 16.81
N LEU A 100 3.19 10.35 15.50
CA LEU A 100 4.29 10.89 14.69
C LEU A 100 4.71 12.29 15.18
N THR A 101 3.75 13.10 15.64
CA THR A 101 4.04 14.42 16.21
C THR A 101 4.89 14.31 17.47
N GLU A 102 4.59 13.39 18.39
CA GLU A 102 5.41 13.24 19.59
C GLU A 102 6.77 12.60 19.32
N LEU A 103 6.80 11.52 18.53
CA LEU A 103 8.06 10.83 18.25
C LEU A 103 9.05 11.70 17.47
N SER A 104 8.57 12.55 16.57
CA SER A 104 9.44 13.44 15.77
C SER A 104 10.18 14.50 16.59
N LYS A 105 9.80 14.74 17.86
CA LYS A 105 10.51 15.67 18.75
C LYS A 105 11.85 15.12 19.22
N GLU A 106 11.98 13.79 19.30
CA GLU A 106 13.15 13.12 19.87
C GLU A 106 13.85 12.21 18.87
N TYR A 107 13.12 11.63 17.91
CA TYR A 107 13.62 10.63 16.98
C TYR A 107 13.51 11.09 15.53
N LYS A 108 14.47 10.70 14.70
CA LYS A 108 14.30 10.74 13.25
C LYS A 108 13.33 9.64 12.82
N LEU A 109 12.31 9.99 12.05
CA LEU A 109 11.29 9.05 11.59
C LEU A 109 11.48 8.75 10.11
N TYR A 110 11.41 7.47 9.75
CA TYR A 110 11.53 7.00 8.37
C TYR A 110 10.37 6.05 8.03
N ILE A 111 10.07 5.92 6.73
CA ILE A 111 9.17 4.89 6.21
C ILE A 111 9.98 3.93 5.35
N VAL A 112 9.80 2.64 5.58
CA VAL A 112 10.29 1.56 4.72
C VAL A 112 9.12 0.63 4.48
N SER A 113 8.68 0.52 3.23
CA SER A 113 7.57 -0.33 2.84
C SER A 113 7.88 -1.05 1.54
N ASN A 114 7.25 -2.21 1.33
CA ASN A 114 7.37 -3.01 0.11
C ASN A 114 6.42 -2.53 -1.01
N CYS A 115 5.77 -1.39 -0.83
CA CYS A 115 4.88 -0.79 -1.81
C CYS A 115 5.62 -0.35 -3.09
N GLN A 116 4.85 -0.17 -4.15
CA GLN A 116 5.34 0.35 -5.43
C GLN A 116 5.81 1.81 -5.32
N ALA A 117 6.66 2.21 -6.27
CA ALA A 117 7.06 3.61 -6.41
C ALA A 117 5.83 4.51 -6.66
N GLY A 118 5.82 5.71 -6.09
CA GLY A 118 4.68 6.63 -6.16
C GLY A 118 3.67 6.46 -5.02
N TYR A 119 3.69 5.32 -4.32
CA TYR A 119 2.73 5.01 -3.27
C TYR A 119 2.96 5.81 -1.99
N ILE A 120 4.20 5.85 -1.52
CA ILE A 120 4.61 6.67 -0.37
C ILE A 120 4.36 8.15 -0.66
N GLU A 121 4.58 8.59 -1.89
CA GLU A 121 4.30 9.96 -2.33
C GLU A 121 2.81 10.28 -2.28
N SER A 122 1.95 9.30 -2.61
CA SER A 122 0.49 9.44 -2.44
C SER A 122 0.10 9.52 -0.96
N PHE A 123 0.74 8.75 -0.09
CA PHE A 123 0.57 8.88 1.37
C PHE A 123 0.95 10.29 1.88
N PHE A 124 2.08 10.83 1.44
CA PHE A 124 2.52 12.17 1.84
C PHE A 124 1.54 13.27 1.43
N ARG A 125 0.96 13.17 0.23
CA ARG A 125 -0.06 14.10 -0.26
C ARG A 125 -1.37 14.05 0.55
N CYS A 126 -1.74 12.87 1.05
CA CYS A 126 -3.02 12.60 1.71
C CYS A 126 -3.24 13.44 2.99
N LYS A 127 -2.19 13.75 3.76
CA LYS A 127 -2.31 14.44 5.05
C LYS A 127 -1.16 15.42 5.37
N GLN A 128 -0.30 15.74 4.39
CA GLN A 128 0.93 16.52 4.62
C GLN A 128 1.81 15.90 5.73
N LEU A 129 1.81 14.58 5.84
CA LEU A 129 2.55 13.81 6.85
C LEU A 129 4.06 13.80 6.57
N GLN A 130 4.46 14.17 5.37
CA GLN A 130 5.86 14.36 4.98
C GLN A 130 6.62 15.25 5.96
N ARG A 131 5.96 16.18 6.64
CA ARG A 131 6.59 17.07 7.63
C ARG A 131 7.25 16.33 8.82
N PHE A 132 6.83 15.09 9.09
CA PHE A 132 7.33 14.28 10.20
C PHE A 132 8.40 13.27 9.80
N ILE A 133 8.50 12.97 8.50
CA ILE A 133 9.34 11.90 7.96
C ILE A 133 10.57 12.52 7.30
N CYS A 134 11.75 11.97 7.59
CA CYS A 134 13.05 12.45 7.11
C CYS A 134 13.34 12.02 5.67
#